data_AF-A0A8C5M3I8-F1
#
_entry.id   AF-A0A8C5M3I8-F1
#
_cell.length_a   1.000
_cell.length_b   1.000
_cell.length_c   1.000
_cell.angle_alpha   90.00
_cell.angle_beta   90.00
_cell.angle_gamma   90.00
#
_symmetry.space_group_name_H-M   'P 1'
#
loop_
_entity.id
_entity.type
_entity.pdbx_description
1 polymer ?
#
loop_
_entity_poly.entity_id
_entity_poly.type
_entity_poly.pdbx_seq_one_letter_code
_entity_poly.pdbx_strand_id
1 'polypeptide(L)'
;MASSASGMEEVRSSVLTPLKLVGLVCIFLALCLDIGAVLSPAWVTADNQYYLSLWESCRKPTNHWICESTLQSDWQIATLALLLGGAAIILIAFLVGLISICVGSRRRFYRPVAVMLFAAVVLQVCGLVLYPIKFIETVTLKIYHEFNWGYGLAWGATIFSFGGAILYCLNPKNYEDYY
;
A
#
# COMPACT_ATOMS: atom_id res chain seq x y z
N MET A 1 -33.17 -22.82 37.76
CA MET A 1 -32.25 -23.08 36.63
C MET A 1 -32.28 -21.88 35.70
N ALA A 2 -31.43 -20.89 35.94
CA ALA A 2 -31.37 -19.64 35.18
C ALA A 2 -29.92 -19.16 35.16
N SER A 3 -29.02 -19.93 34.53
CA SER A 3 -27.59 -19.61 34.50
C SER A 3 -26.88 -20.09 33.23
N SER A 4 -27.62 -20.35 32.15
CA SER A 4 -27.02 -20.72 30.85
C SER A 4 -27.39 -19.81 29.69
N ALA A 5 -28.22 -18.77 29.93
CA ALA A 5 -28.60 -17.82 28.88
C ALA A 5 -27.61 -16.65 28.75
N SER A 6 -26.96 -16.19 29.83
CA SER A 6 -26.10 -14.99 29.74
C SER A 6 -24.68 -15.28 29.21
N GLY A 7 -24.22 -16.53 29.21
CA GLY A 7 -22.91 -16.89 28.66
C GLY A 7 -22.87 -16.97 27.14
N MET A 8 -24.02 -17.16 26.48
CA MET A 8 -24.12 -17.23 25.02
C MET A 8 -24.32 -15.86 24.37
N GLU A 9 -24.85 -14.88 25.12
CA GLU A 9 -25.04 -13.51 24.64
C GLU A 9 -23.73 -12.69 24.65
N GLU A 10 -22.78 -13.02 25.51
CA GLU A 10 -21.51 -12.29 25.61
C GLU A 10 -20.52 -12.64 24.47
N VAL A 11 -20.56 -13.90 23.97
CA VAL A 11 -19.76 -14.36 22.82
C VAL A 11 -20.32 -13.81 21.48
N ARG A 12 -21.60 -13.45 21.44
CA ARG A 12 -22.33 -13.00 20.24
C ARG A 12 -21.96 -11.59 19.77
N SER A 13 -21.14 -10.86 20.52
CA SER A 13 -20.70 -9.49 20.21
C SER A 13 -19.35 -9.39 19.47
N SER A 14 -18.58 -10.48 19.40
CA SER A 14 -17.14 -10.40 19.08
C SER A 14 -16.73 -10.76 17.65
N VAL A 15 -17.63 -11.21 16.77
CA VAL A 15 -17.23 -11.60 15.40
C VAL A 15 -17.23 -10.39 14.43
N LEU A 16 -17.92 -9.30 14.79
CA LEU A 16 -18.06 -8.11 13.93
C LEU A 16 -16.96 -7.04 14.07
N THR A 17 -16.05 -7.22 15.02
CA THR A 17 -14.89 -6.36 15.35
C THR A 17 -13.53 -6.88 14.84
N PRO A 18 -13.18 -8.18 14.87
CA PRO A 18 -11.84 -8.66 14.54
C PRO A 18 -11.50 -8.47 13.08
N LEU A 19 -12.44 -8.75 12.16
CA LEU A 19 -12.19 -8.59 10.72
C LEU A 19 -11.85 -7.14 10.34
N LYS A 20 -12.54 -6.18 10.97
CA LYS A 20 -12.31 -4.75 10.74
C LYS A 20 -11.00 -4.28 11.36
N LEU A 21 -10.67 -4.79 12.55
CA LEU A 21 -9.40 -4.51 13.20
C LEU A 21 -8.23 -5.04 12.35
N VAL A 22 -8.35 -6.27 11.84
CA VAL A 22 -7.38 -6.87 10.93
C VAL A 22 -7.26 -6.02 9.66
N GLY A 23 -8.38 -5.62 9.05
CA GLY A 23 -8.36 -4.73 7.89
C GLY A 23 -7.65 -3.40 8.18
N LEU A 24 -7.91 -2.78 9.34
CA LEU A 24 -7.27 -1.54 9.75
C LEU A 24 -5.76 -1.72 9.95
N VAL A 25 -5.35 -2.83 10.56
CA VAL A 25 -3.93 -3.20 10.71
C VAL A 25 -3.28 -3.41 9.34
N CYS A 26 -3.94 -4.05 8.39
CA CYS A 26 -3.44 -4.18 7.02
C CYS A 26 -3.20 -2.81 6.37
N ILE A 27 -4.12 -1.86 6.53
CA ILE A 27 -3.96 -0.50 5.99
C ILE A 27 -2.79 0.22 6.68
N PHE A 28 -2.64 0.07 8.00
CA PHE A 28 -1.52 0.65 8.74
C PHE A 28 -0.17 0.09 8.25
N LEU A 29 -0.07 -1.23 8.09
CA LEU A 29 1.12 -1.87 7.54
C LEU A 29 1.42 -1.39 6.12
N ALA A 30 0.38 -1.24 5.29
CA ALA A 30 0.54 -0.68 3.95
C ALA A 30 1.15 0.73 3.98
N LEU A 31 0.68 1.62 4.86
CA LEU A 31 1.26 2.97 5.02
C LEU A 31 2.72 2.93 5.46
N CYS A 32 3.09 2.06 6.41
CA CYS A 32 4.48 1.90 6.80
C CYS A 32 5.36 1.42 5.64
N LEU A 33 4.85 0.48 4.83
CA LEU A 33 5.55 -0.03 3.65
C LEU A 33 5.66 1.03 2.55
N ASP A 34 4.62 1.83 2.31
CA ASP A 34 4.65 2.96 1.37
C ASP A 34 5.69 3.99 1.78
N ILE A 35 5.76 4.35 3.07
CA ILE A 35 6.79 5.25 3.60
C ILE A 35 8.18 4.63 3.38
N GLY A 36 8.35 3.35 3.73
CA GLY A 36 9.61 2.64 3.52
C GLY A 36 10.03 2.59 2.04
N ALA A 37 9.08 2.42 1.14
CA ALA A 37 9.33 2.44 -0.29
C ALA A 37 9.72 3.83 -0.78
N VAL A 38 8.99 4.88 -0.39
CA VAL A 38 9.26 6.27 -0.79
C VAL A 38 10.60 6.77 -0.26
N LEU A 39 10.99 6.37 0.95
CA LEU A 39 12.27 6.74 1.57
C LEU A 39 13.42 5.83 1.15
N SER A 40 13.16 4.72 0.47
CA SER A 40 14.21 3.78 0.06
C SER A 40 15.13 4.44 -0.99
N PRO A 41 16.45 4.48 -0.73
CA PRO A 41 17.42 4.97 -1.71
C PRO A 41 17.67 3.98 -2.85
N ALA A 42 17.13 2.75 -2.75
CA ALA A 42 17.41 1.66 -3.67
C ALA A 42 16.10 1.02 -4.15
N TRP A 43 15.58 1.50 -5.29
CA TRP A 43 14.54 0.84 -6.07
C TRP A 43 15.12 -0.06 -7.15
N VAL A 44 16.17 0.41 -7.83
CA VAL A 44 16.97 -0.39 -8.75
C VAL A 44 18.44 -0.16 -8.45
N THR A 45 19.23 -1.23 -8.45
CA THR A 45 20.67 -1.19 -8.20
C THR A 45 21.44 -2.00 -9.24
N ALA A 46 22.65 -1.57 -9.59
CA ALA A 46 23.59 -2.38 -10.37
C ALA A 46 25.01 -2.25 -9.82
N ASP A 47 25.58 -3.38 -9.37
CA ASP A 47 27.00 -3.63 -9.05
C ASP A 47 27.79 -2.43 -8.49
N ASN A 48 27.22 -1.71 -7.52
CA ASN A 48 27.79 -0.50 -6.89
C ASN A 48 28.22 0.62 -7.85
N GLN A 49 27.70 0.63 -9.07
CA GLN A 49 27.93 1.66 -10.07
C GLN A 49 26.67 2.47 -10.39
N TYR A 50 25.50 1.96 -10.01
CA TYR A 50 24.22 2.61 -10.25
C TYR A 50 23.24 2.38 -9.11
N TYR A 51 22.66 3.47 -8.61
CA TYR A 51 21.52 3.47 -7.69
C TYR A 51 20.42 4.34 -8.27
N LEU A 52 19.22 3.79 -8.33
CA LEU A 52 18.02 4.54 -8.71
C LEU A 52 17.03 4.45 -7.57
N SER A 53 16.70 5.60 -7.01
CA SER A 53 15.59 5.79 -6.09
C SER A 53 14.40 6.41 -6.85
N LEU A 54 13.30 6.65 -6.14
CA LEU A 54 12.18 7.41 -6.68
C LEU A 54 12.53 8.89 -6.96
N TRP A 55 13.50 9.45 -6.24
CA TRP A 55 13.80 10.90 -6.21
C TRP A 55 15.10 11.28 -6.91
N GLU A 56 16.07 10.38 -6.85
CA GLU A 56 17.44 10.59 -7.33
C GLU A 56 17.97 9.36 -8.06
N SER A 57 18.74 9.63 -9.11
CA SER A 57 19.50 8.67 -9.88
C SER A 57 20.98 8.96 -9.69
N CYS A 58 21.72 8.02 -9.11
CA CYS A 58 23.15 8.15 -8.85
C CYS A 58 23.90 7.14 -9.70
N ARG A 59 24.88 7.61 -10.47
CA ARG A 59 25.75 6.79 -11.29
C ARG A 59 27.22 7.08 -11.01
N LYS A 60 28.07 6.07 -11.20
CA LYS A 60 29.51 6.14 -11.03
C LYS A 60 30.22 5.78 -12.36
N PRO A 61 30.26 6.70 -13.34
CA PRO A 61 30.87 6.44 -14.65
C PRO A 61 32.40 6.32 -14.60
N THR A 62 33.05 6.92 -13.59
CA THR A 62 34.48 6.78 -13.32
C THR A 62 34.69 6.41 -11.84
N ASN A 63 35.29 7.30 -11.03
CA ASN A 63 35.51 7.09 -9.59
C ASN A 63 34.70 8.02 -8.69
N HIS A 64 33.94 8.97 -9.26
CA HIS A 64 33.08 9.90 -8.53
C HIS A 64 31.60 9.58 -8.73
N TRP A 65 30.81 9.75 -7.66
CA TRP A 65 29.35 9.64 -7.71
C TRP A 65 28.77 10.93 -8.30
N ILE A 66 27.91 10.76 -9.30
CA ILE A 66 27.12 11.85 -9.88
C ILE A 66 25.66 11.49 -9.65
N CYS A 67 24.97 12.31 -8.86
CA CYS A 67 23.56 12.16 -8.56
C CYS A 67 22.76 13.26 -9.24
N GLU A 68 21.73 12.86 -9.97
CA GLU A 68 20.80 13.72 -10.70
C GLU A 68 19.38 13.40 -10.27
N SER A 69 18.53 14.41 -10.12
CA SER A 69 17.13 14.22 -9.72
C SER A 69 16.33 13.49 -10.80
N THR A 70 15.49 12.54 -10.41
CA THR A 70 14.60 11.78 -11.32
C THR A 70 13.41 12.60 -11.83
N LEU A 71 13.16 13.77 -11.22
CA LEU A 71 12.08 14.68 -11.62
C LEU A 71 12.29 15.34 -12.99
N GLN A 72 13.33 14.98 -13.74
CA GLN A 72 13.50 15.44 -15.12
C GLN A 72 12.80 14.56 -16.16
N SER A 73 12.41 13.33 -15.79
CA SER A 73 11.79 12.39 -16.71
C SER A 73 10.28 12.28 -16.48
N ASP A 74 9.49 12.54 -17.53
CA ASP A 74 8.02 12.55 -17.45
C ASP A 74 7.43 11.25 -16.90
N TRP A 75 7.98 10.10 -17.30
CA TRP A 75 7.48 8.80 -16.82
C TRP A 75 7.84 8.53 -15.35
N GLN A 76 8.96 9.07 -14.86
CA GLN A 76 9.34 8.99 -13.45
C GLN A 76 8.44 9.88 -12.60
N ILE A 77 8.17 11.10 -13.06
CA ILE A 77 7.19 12.01 -12.42
C ILE A 77 5.80 11.35 -12.38
N ALA A 78 5.34 10.76 -13.48
CA ALA A 78 4.06 10.06 -13.53
C ALA A 78 4.01 8.89 -12.54
N THR A 79 5.06 8.07 -12.49
CA THR A 79 5.15 6.95 -11.54
C THR A 79 5.10 7.44 -10.09
N LEU A 80 5.89 8.48 -9.77
CA LEU A 80 5.93 9.09 -8.44
C LEU A 80 4.56 9.65 -8.05
N ALA A 81 3.89 10.35 -8.98
CA ALA A 81 2.54 10.90 -8.75
C ALA A 81 1.50 9.81 -8.49
N LEU A 82 1.56 8.70 -9.22
CA LEU A 82 0.67 7.55 -9.01
C LEU A 82 0.89 6.88 -7.65
N LEU A 83 2.14 6.68 -7.26
CA LEU A 83 2.49 6.07 -5.97
C LEU A 83 2.13 6.98 -4.79
N LEU A 84 2.51 8.25 -4.83
CA LEU A 84 2.17 9.23 -3.78
C LEU A 84 0.67 9.49 -3.71
N GLY A 85 -0.01 9.57 -4.86
CA GLY A 85 -1.46 9.69 -4.93
C GLY A 85 -2.17 8.50 -4.30
N GLY A 86 -1.73 7.27 -4.62
CA GLY A 86 -2.24 6.05 -3.98
C GLY A 86 -2.02 6.05 -2.47
N ALA A 87 -0.79 6.33 -2.01
CA ALA A 87 -0.45 6.39 -0.59
C ALA A 87 -1.27 7.46 0.17
N ALA A 88 -1.52 8.61 -0.46
CA ALA A 88 -2.37 9.66 0.12
C ALA A 88 -3.83 9.20 0.26
N ILE A 89 -4.38 8.48 -0.72
CA ILE A 89 -5.73 7.91 -0.62
C ILE A 89 -5.79 6.85 0.48
N ILE A 90 -4.77 5.99 0.61
CA ILE A 90 -4.65 5.00 1.69
C ILE A 90 -4.63 5.71 3.05
N LEU A 91 -3.89 6.82 3.18
CA LEU A 91 -3.84 7.61 4.42
C LEU A 91 -5.22 8.17 4.77
N ILE A 92 -5.94 8.75 3.81
CA ILE A 92 -7.29 9.27 4.06
C ILE A 92 -8.24 8.11 4.43
N ALA A 93 -8.16 6.98 3.73
CA ALA A 93 -8.95 5.78 4.04
C ALA A 93 -8.67 5.25 5.46
N PHE A 94 -7.40 5.27 5.89
CA PHE A 94 -7.00 4.91 7.24
C PHE A 94 -7.60 5.85 8.28
N LEU A 95 -7.52 7.17 8.08
CA LEU A 95 -8.09 8.16 9.00
C LEU A 95 -9.61 8.00 9.11
N VAL A 96 -10.32 7.82 8.00
CA VAL A 96 -11.77 7.58 8.00
C VAL A 96 -12.08 6.24 8.71
N GLY A 97 -11.28 5.21 8.48
CA GLY A 97 -11.38 3.91 9.16
C GLY A 97 -11.19 4.03 10.67
N LEU A 98 -10.16 4.75 11.12
CA LEU A 98 -9.89 5.02 12.53
C LEU A 98 -11.03 5.78 13.20
N ILE A 99 -11.45 6.91 12.61
CA ILE A 99 -12.55 7.73 13.15
C ILE A 99 -13.83 6.90 13.26
N SER A 100 -14.13 6.06 12.26
CA SER A 100 -15.29 5.17 12.29
C SER A 100 -15.26 4.19 13.46
N ILE A 101 -14.08 3.71 13.86
CA ILE A 101 -13.92 2.82 15.02
C ILE A 101 -14.00 3.61 16.33
N CYS A 102 -13.28 4.73 16.44
CA CYS A 102 -13.21 5.54 17.67
C CYS A 102 -14.57 6.16 18.05
N VAL A 103 -15.35 6.64 17.08
CA VAL A 103 -16.65 7.28 17.32
C VAL A 103 -17.77 6.25 17.50
N GLY A 104 -17.50 4.95 17.29
CA GLY A 104 -18.53 3.91 17.25
C GLY A 104 -19.55 4.15 16.13
N SER A 105 -19.17 4.94 15.11
CA SER A 105 -20.08 5.39 14.07
C SER A 105 -20.43 4.24 13.12
N ARG A 106 -21.71 4.23 12.74
CA ARG A 106 -22.45 3.15 12.07
C ARG A 106 -21.77 2.71 10.74
N ARG A 107 -22.09 1.49 10.29
CA ARG A 107 -21.67 0.75 9.07
C ARG A 107 -21.50 1.53 7.74
N ARG A 108 -21.88 2.80 7.65
CA ARG A 108 -21.91 3.63 6.45
C ARG A 108 -20.53 4.01 5.92
N PHE A 109 -19.52 4.14 6.80
CA PHE A 109 -18.16 4.55 6.42
C PHE A 109 -17.28 3.40 5.90
N TYR A 110 -17.67 2.14 6.06
CA TYR A 110 -16.85 1.00 5.59
C TYR A 110 -16.83 0.85 4.06
N ARG A 111 -17.98 1.04 3.40
CA ARG A 111 -18.07 1.02 1.93
C ARG A 111 -17.20 2.09 1.25
N PRO A 112 -17.25 3.38 1.65
CA PRO A 112 -16.38 4.38 1.03
C PRO A 112 -14.90 4.08 1.30
N VAL A 113 -14.53 3.61 2.50
CA VAL A 113 -13.14 3.18 2.78
C VAL A 113 -12.70 2.08 1.83
N ALA A 114 -13.51 1.05 1.61
CA ALA A 114 -13.19 -0.02 0.66
C ALA A 114 -12.99 0.52 -0.76
N VAL A 115 -13.89 1.38 -1.25
CA VAL A 115 -13.79 2.00 -2.58
C VAL A 115 -12.52 2.84 -2.72
N MET A 116 -12.19 3.62 -1.70
CA MET A 116 -10.95 4.41 -1.68
C MET A 116 -9.71 3.51 -1.76
N LEU A 117 -9.68 2.40 -1.00
CA LEU A 117 -8.56 1.46 -1.05
C LEU A 117 -8.44 0.78 -2.42
N PHE A 118 -9.55 0.37 -3.06
CA PHE A 118 -9.49 -0.15 -4.43
C PHE A 118 -8.96 0.88 -5.43
N ALA A 119 -9.41 2.13 -5.33
CA ALA A 119 -8.90 3.20 -6.18
C ALA A 119 -7.38 3.42 -5.97
N ALA A 120 -6.92 3.41 -4.71
CA ALA A 120 -5.51 3.52 -4.39
C ALA A 120 -4.68 2.36 -4.95
N VAL A 121 -5.15 1.13 -4.82
CA VAL A 121 -4.50 -0.07 -5.36
C VAL A 121 -4.35 0.03 -6.87
N VAL A 122 -5.37 0.50 -7.59
CA VAL A 122 -5.27 0.70 -9.05
C VAL A 122 -4.17 1.69 -9.39
N LEU A 123 -4.10 2.84 -8.69
CA LEU A 123 -3.03 3.82 -8.92
C LEU A 123 -1.64 3.24 -8.63
N GLN A 124 -1.48 2.53 -7.51
CA GLN A 124 -0.20 1.93 -7.13
C GLN A 124 0.24 0.84 -8.14
N VAL A 125 -0.66 -0.05 -8.55
CA VAL A 125 -0.36 -1.07 -9.57
C VAL A 125 0.02 -0.43 -10.90
N CYS A 126 -0.70 0.62 -11.34
CA CYS A 126 -0.36 1.33 -12.56
C CYS A 126 1.06 1.93 -12.50
N GLY A 127 1.42 2.56 -11.38
CA GLY A 127 2.78 3.09 -11.18
C GLY A 127 3.84 1.98 -11.16
N LEU A 128 3.58 0.89 -10.41
CA LEU A 128 4.51 -0.23 -10.26
C LEU A 128 4.73 -1.01 -11.55
N VAL A 129 3.74 -1.09 -12.43
CA VAL A 129 3.87 -1.75 -13.74
C VAL A 129 4.53 -0.82 -14.76
N LEU A 130 4.22 0.48 -14.74
CA LEU A 130 4.86 1.47 -15.62
C LEU A 130 6.37 1.57 -15.37
N TYR A 131 6.78 1.53 -14.10
CA TYR A 131 8.19 1.68 -13.70
C TYR A 131 9.15 0.72 -14.40
N PRO A 132 9.01 -0.62 -14.33
CA PRO A 132 9.91 -1.56 -15.00
C PRO A 132 9.81 -1.48 -16.53
N ILE A 133 8.62 -1.26 -17.10
CA ILE A 133 8.44 -1.15 -18.56
C ILE A 133 9.27 0.01 -19.10
N LYS A 134 9.13 1.20 -18.50
CA LYS A 134 9.86 2.39 -18.93
C LYS A 134 11.34 2.36 -18.55
N PHE A 135 11.68 1.69 -17.45
CA PHE A 135 13.07 1.46 -17.09
C PHE A 135 13.80 0.60 -18.13
N ILE A 136 13.20 -0.49 -18.60
CA ILE A 136 13.81 -1.38 -19.61
C ILE A 136 13.95 -0.69 -20.98
N GLU A 137 12.99 0.17 -21.36
CA GLU A 137 13.08 0.93 -22.62
C GLU A 137 14.19 1.99 -22.59
N THR A 138 14.45 2.61 -21.44
CA THR A 138 15.41 3.71 -21.32
C THR A 138 16.84 3.24 -21.06
N VAL A 139 17.01 2.08 -20.41
CA VAL A 139 18.32 1.52 -20.12
C VAL A 139 18.67 0.48 -21.17
N THR A 140 19.57 0.81 -22.11
CA THR A 140 20.20 -0.20 -22.96
C THR A 140 20.93 -1.20 -22.07
N LEU A 141 20.38 -2.41 -21.92
CA LEU A 141 20.81 -3.52 -21.04
C LEU A 141 22.28 -3.95 -21.30
N LYS A 142 23.25 -3.13 -20.91
CA LYS A 142 24.67 -3.47 -20.93
C LYS A 142 25.18 -3.98 -19.59
N ILE A 143 24.44 -3.75 -18.50
CA ILE A 143 24.82 -4.10 -17.12
C ILE A 143 23.61 -4.77 -16.45
N TYR A 144 23.85 -5.71 -15.53
CA TYR A 144 22.81 -6.38 -14.74
C TYR A 144 22.16 -5.38 -13.77
N HIS A 145 20.86 -5.12 -13.94
CA HIS A 145 20.07 -4.27 -13.06
C HIS A 145 19.12 -5.11 -12.22
N GLU A 146 19.22 -4.98 -10.89
CA GLU A 146 18.39 -5.72 -9.94
C GLU A 146 17.36 -4.81 -9.29
N PHE A 147 16.10 -5.25 -9.28
CA PHE A 147 15.06 -4.60 -8.49
C PHE A 147 15.35 -4.85 -7.00
N ASN A 148 15.47 -3.76 -6.26
CA ASN A 148 15.91 -3.78 -4.88
C ASN A 148 14.71 -3.64 -3.93
N TRP A 149 14.98 -3.43 -2.65
CA TRP A 149 14.01 -3.63 -1.57
C TRP A 149 12.92 -2.56 -1.61
N GLY A 150 13.23 -1.35 -2.07
CA GLY A 150 12.24 -0.27 -2.23
C GLY A 150 11.07 -0.64 -3.14
N TYR A 151 11.38 -1.28 -4.27
CA TYR A 151 10.36 -1.76 -5.21
C TYR A 151 9.51 -2.88 -4.59
N GLY A 152 10.15 -3.83 -3.90
CA GLY A 152 9.45 -4.90 -3.18
C GLY A 152 8.54 -4.38 -2.06
N LEU A 153 8.96 -3.35 -1.32
CA LEU A 153 8.16 -2.70 -0.28
C LEU A 153 6.89 -2.06 -0.85
N ALA A 154 6.97 -1.40 -2.00
CA ALA A 154 5.81 -0.80 -2.66
C ALA A 154 4.80 -1.86 -3.15
N TRP A 155 5.28 -3.00 -3.69
CA TRP A 155 4.41 -4.14 -4.00
C TRP A 155 3.75 -4.70 -2.73
N GLY A 156 4.51 -4.83 -1.64
CA GLY A 156 3.98 -5.24 -0.34
C GLY A 156 2.87 -4.30 0.14
N ALA A 157 3.07 -2.99 0.08
CA ALA A 157 2.08 -1.99 0.46
C ALA A 157 0.78 -2.14 -0.35
N THR A 158 0.91 -2.37 -1.65
CA THR A 158 -0.23 -2.59 -2.56
C THR A 158 -1.02 -3.86 -2.18
N ILE A 159 -0.33 -4.96 -1.87
CA ILE A 159 -0.95 -6.23 -1.47
C ILE A 159 -1.70 -6.08 -0.14
N PHE A 160 -1.09 -5.44 0.86
CA PHE A 160 -1.75 -5.20 2.14
C PHE A 160 -2.96 -4.26 2.01
N SER A 161 -2.86 -3.22 1.17
CA SER A 161 -3.98 -2.32 0.87
C SER A 161 -5.13 -3.05 0.18
N PHE A 162 -4.83 -3.95 -0.76
CA PHE A 162 -5.82 -4.79 -1.42
C PHE A 162 -6.50 -5.76 -0.44
N GLY A 163 -5.73 -6.42 0.42
CA GLY A 163 -6.26 -7.26 1.50
C GLY A 163 -7.18 -6.46 2.42
N GLY A 164 -6.76 -5.26 2.83
CA GLY A 164 -7.60 -4.33 3.59
C GLY A 164 -8.90 -3.97 2.86
N ALA A 165 -8.84 -3.67 1.56
CA ALA A 165 -10.01 -3.35 0.74
C ALA A 165 -11.02 -4.50 0.72
N ILE A 166 -10.56 -5.74 0.54
CA ILE A 166 -11.41 -6.94 0.57
C ILE A 166 -12.06 -7.09 1.95
N LEU A 167 -11.28 -7.02 3.03
CA LEU A 167 -11.78 -7.17 4.40
C LEU A 167 -12.85 -6.12 4.75
N TYR A 168 -12.71 -4.87 4.26
CA TYR A 168 -13.72 -3.83 4.42
C TYR A 168 -14.95 -4.01 3.50
N CYS A 169 -14.80 -4.70 2.37
CA CYS A 169 -15.91 -5.09 1.49
C CYS A 169 -16.72 -6.26 2.03
N LEU A 170 -16.09 -7.19 2.75
CA LEU A 170 -16.75 -8.32 3.36
C LEU A 170 -17.74 -7.82 4.43
N ASN A 171 -19.02 -7.82 4.07
CA ASN A 171 -20.09 -7.39 4.94
C ASN A 171 -20.44 -8.54 5.90
N PRO A 172 -20.21 -8.37 7.22
CA PRO A 172 -20.46 -9.45 8.17
C PRO A 172 -21.95 -9.76 8.39
N LYS A 173 -22.88 -9.01 7.75
CA LYS A 173 -24.31 -9.37 7.73
C LYS A 173 -24.57 -10.78 7.16
N ASN A 174 -23.80 -11.21 6.15
CA ASN A 174 -24.00 -12.53 5.54
C ASN A 174 -23.61 -13.70 6.47
N TYR A 175 -22.96 -13.44 7.61
CA TYR A 175 -22.60 -14.48 8.57
C TYR A 175 -23.59 -14.59 9.74
N GLU A 176 -24.44 -13.58 9.95
CA GLU A 176 -25.49 -13.63 10.99
C GLU A 176 -26.76 -14.35 10.51
N ASP A 177 -27.00 -14.44 9.20
CA ASP A 177 -28.20 -15.11 8.66
C ASP A 177 -28.08 -16.65 8.66
N TYR A 178 -26.93 -17.22 9.03
CA TYR A 178 -26.70 -18.68 9.09
C TYR A 178 -26.74 -19.27 10.52
N TYR A 179 -26.98 -18.47 11.56
CA TYR A 179 -27.07 -18.93 12.96
C TYR A 179 -28.20 -18.29 13.78
#